data_AF-A0A836RWR9-F1
#
_entry.id   AF-A0A836RWR9-F1
#
_cell.length_a   1.000
_cell.length_b   1.000
_cell.length_c   1.000
_cell.angle_alpha   90.00
_cell.angle_beta   90.00
_cell.angle_gamma   90.00
#
_symmetry.space_group_name_H-M   'P 1'
#
loop_
_entity.id
_entity.type
_entity.pdbx_description
1 polymer ?
#
loop_
_entity_poly.entity_id
_entity_poly.type
_entity_poly.pdbx_seq_one_letter_code
_entity_poly.pdbx_strand_id
1 'polypeptide(L)'
;MGVLEALAAVSRYIPAVEKPARRPPLPTRLAWTGIVVLLYLIMSEIPLLGVLGYQQQASQALASLILGMNIGSLMTLGIGPIVTAGIVLEVLVGGGLIQMDLTKSRDRKIFMGAQRTLALL
;
A
#
# COMPACT_ATOMS: atom_id res chain seq x y z
N MET A 1 12.72 22.14 6.51
CA MET A 1 12.15 21.37 5.39
C MET A 1 12.36 19.90 5.72
N GLY A 2 11.37 19.29 6.38
CA GLY A 2 11.51 17.93 6.89
C GLY A 2 11.53 16.91 5.74
N VAL A 3 12.24 15.79 5.90
CA VAL A 3 12.29 14.70 4.92
C VAL A 3 10.88 14.24 4.51
N LEU A 4 9.92 14.26 5.44
CA LEU A 4 8.52 13.94 5.16
C LEU A 4 7.81 14.97 4.27
N GLU A 5 8.17 16.25 4.35
CA GLU A 5 7.61 17.28 3.47
C GLU A 5 8.11 17.09 2.04
N ALA A 6 9.37 16.67 1.88
CA ALA A 6 9.94 16.32 0.58
C ALA A 6 9.25 15.07 0.00
N LEU A 7 9.09 14.01 0.79
CA LEU A 7 8.33 12.81 0.37
C LEU A 7 6.87 13.16 0.03
N ALA A 8 6.22 14.00 0.84
CA ALA A 8 4.86 14.46 0.55
C ALA A 8 4.77 15.32 -0.73
N ALA A 9 5.82 16.08 -1.06
CA ALA A 9 5.87 16.82 -2.31
C ALA A 9 5.94 15.89 -3.53
N VAL A 10 6.73 14.81 -3.46
CA VAL A 10 6.81 13.79 -4.51
C VAL A 10 5.44 13.13 -4.73
N SER A 11 4.66 12.91 -3.67
CA SER A 11 3.33 12.30 -3.75
C SER A 11 2.35 13.02 -4.69
N ARG A 12 2.57 14.32 -4.98
CA ARG A 12 1.73 15.11 -5.90
C ARG A 12 1.86 14.66 -7.35
N TYR A 13 2.97 14.03 -7.71
CA TYR A 13 3.18 13.48 -9.05
C TYR A 13 2.61 12.06 -9.21
N ILE A 14 2.14 11.45 -8.11
CA ILE A 14 1.63 10.08 -8.10
C ILE A 14 0.11 10.09 -8.35
N PRO A 15 -0.42 9.42 -9.40
CA PRO A 15 -1.83 9.52 -9.79
C PRO A 15 -2.80 9.06 -8.71
N ALA A 16 -3.50 9.96 -8.01
CA ALA A 16 -4.42 9.61 -6.92
C ALA A 16 -5.86 9.37 -7.41
N VAL A 17 -6.57 8.45 -6.76
CA VAL A 17 -8.03 8.31 -6.96
C VAL A 17 -8.75 9.41 -6.18
N GLU A 18 -9.66 10.11 -6.84
CA GLU A 18 -10.47 11.17 -6.21
C GLU A 18 -11.49 10.60 -5.24
N LYS A 19 -11.84 11.38 -4.21
CA LYS A 19 -12.91 11.01 -3.29
C LYS A 19 -14.25 11.09 -4.03
N PRO A 20 -15.15 10.10 -3.87
CA PRO A 20 -16.43 10.12 -4.54
C PRO A 20 -17.26 11.34 -4.11
N ALA A 21 -17.85 12.05 -5.08
CA ALA A 21 -18.63 13.27 -4.84
C ALA A 21 -19.86 13.03 -3.94
N ARG A 22 -20.41 11.82 -3.97
CA ARG A 22 -21.51 11.37 -3.10
C ARG A 22 -21.17 10.01 -2.52
N ARG A 23 -21.61 9.74 -1.29
CA ARG A 23 -21.40 8.44 -0.64
C ARG A 23 -22.15 7.37 -1.43
N PRO A 24 -21.46 6.38 -2.01
CA PRO A 24 -22.14 5.34 -2.79
C PRO A 24 -23.02 4.47 -1.86
N PRO A 25 -24.20 4.04 -2.34
CA PRO A 25 -25.06 3.13 -1.57
C PRO A 25 -24.35 1.79 -1.35
N LEU A 26 -24.80 1.01 -0.37
CA LEU A 26 -24.16 -0.26 0.01
C LEU A 26 -23.99 -1.24 -1.18
N PRO A 27 -24.99 -1.45 -2.05
CA PRO A 27 -24.86 -2.38 -3.17
C PRO A 27 -23.72 -1.99 -4.14
N THR A 28 -23.58 -0.70 -4.42
CA THR A 28 -22.50 -0.18 -5.29
C THR A 28 -21.14 -0.41 -4.65
N ARG A 29 -20.99 -0.19 -3.34
CA ARG A 29 -19.73 -0.47 -2.63
C ARG A 29 -19.37 -1.95 -2.69
N LEU A 30 -20.33 -2.84 -2.45
CA LEU A 30 -20.11 -4.28 -2.54
C LEU A 30 -19.72 -4.72 -3.95
N ALA A 31 -20.37 -4.17 -4.98
CA ALA A 31 -20.02 -4.46 -6.37
C ALA A 31 -18.57 -4.04 -6.68
N TRP A 32 -18.14 -2.84 -6.29
CA TRP A 32 -16.76 -2.38 -6.49
C TRP A 32 -15.75 -3.22 -5.71
N THR A 33 -16.02 -3.56 -4.46
CA THR A 33 -15.16 -4.46 -3.68
C THR A 33 -15.03 -5.82 -4.35
N GLY A 34 -16.14 -6.39 -4.82
CA GLY A 34 -16.13 -7.67 -5.53
C GLY A 34 -15.28 -7.64 -6.80
N ILE A 35 -15.38 -6.56 -7.59
CA ILE A 35 -14.57 -6.36 -8.81
C ILE A 35 -13.08 -6.31 -8.47
N VAL A 36 -12.68 -5.54 -7.45
CA VAL A 36 -11.27 -5.41 -7.05
C VAL A 36 -10.73 -6.73 -6.52
N VAL A 37 -11.51 -7.47 -5.72
CA VAL A 37 -11.11 -8.79 -5.21
C VAL A 37 -10.95 -9.79 -6.36
N LEU A 38 -11.87 -9.81 -7.32
CA LEU A 38 -11.77 -10.69 -8.48
C LEU A 38 -10.50 -10.37 -9.31
N LEU A 39 -10.22 -9.10 -9.53
CA LEU A 39 -9.01 -8.66 -10.23
C LEU A 39 -7.74 -9.08 -9.48
N TYR A 40 -7.71 -8.95 -8.15
CA TYR A 40 -6.61 -9.42 -7.31
C TYR A 40 -6.39 -10.94 -7.45
N LEU A 41 -7.47 -11.75 -7.45
CA LEU A 41 -7.37 -13.19 -7.63
C LEU A 41 -6.79 -13.56 -9.01
N ILE A 42 -7.29 -12.92 -10.08
CA ILE A 42 -6.77 -13.14 -11.43
C ILE A 42 -5.28 -12.78 -11.50
N MET A 43 -4.87 -11.65 -10.95
CA MET A 43 -3.46 -11.25 -10.92
C MET A 43 -2.58 -12.22 -10.13
N SER A 44 -3.13 -12.87 -9.09
CA SER A 44 -2.41 -13.83 -8.26
C SER A 44 -2.12 -15.14 -9.00
N GLU A 45 -2.85 -15.46 -10.07
CA GLU A 45 -2.64 -16.66 -10.90
C GLU A 45 -1.77 -16.40 -12.13
N ILE A 46 -1.53 -15.13 -12.49
CA ILE A 46 -0.71 -14.78 -13.66
C ILE A 46 0.78 -14.87 -13.27
N PRO A 47 1.55 -15.81 -13.85
CA PRO A 47 2.97 -15.95 -13.53
C PRO A 47 3.79 -14.78 -14.06
N LEU A 48 4.85 -14.42 -13.34
CA LEU A 48 5.83 -13.43 -13.78
C LEU A 48 6.68 -13.97 -14.93
N LEU A 49 6.84 -13.16 -15.97
CA LEU A 49 7.73 -13.46 -17.08
C LEU A 49 9.18 -13.55 -16.57
N GLY A 50 9.88 -14.64 -16.93
CA GLY A 50 11.29 -14.85 -16.60
C GLY A 50 11.56 -15.48 -15.24
N VAL A 51 10.52 -15.77 -14.43
CA VAL A 51 10.66 -16.50 -13.16
C VAL A 51 10.40 -17.98 -13.40
N LEU A 52 11.42 -18.72 -13.83
CA LEU A 52 11.34 -20.18 -13.96
C LEU A 52 11.81 -20.85 -12.66
N GLY A 53 10.94 -21.63 -12.02
CA GLY A 53 11.32 -22.53 -10.93
C GLY A 53 11.48 -21.90 -9.54
N TYR A 54 10.94 -20.70 -9.30
CA TYR A 54 10.95 -20.14 -7.94
C TYR A 54 9.91 -20.87 -7.07
N GLN A 55 10.38 -21.72 -6.15
CA GLN A 55 9.54 -22.30 -5.11
C GLN A 55 9.55 -21.43 -3.86
N GLN A 56 8.36 -21.18 -3.33
CA GLN A 56 8.20 -20.44 -2.09
C GLN A 56 8.92 -21.18 -0.95
N GLN A 57 9.86 -20.51 -0.27
CA GLN A 57 10.57 -21.09 0.85
C GLN A 57 9.69 -21.04 2.11
N ALA A 58 9.82 -22.03 3.00
CA ALA A 58 9.05 -22.09 4.24
C ALA A 58 9.21 -20.82 5.12
N SER A 59 10.37 -20.16 5.07
CA SER A 59 10.64 -18.89 5.76
C SER A 59 9.76 -17.73 5.28
N GLN A 60 9.24 -17.80 4.05
CA GLN A 60 8.42 -16.77 3.43
C GLN A 60 6.91 -17.04 3.58
N ALA A 61 6.53 -18.23 4.08
CA ALA A 61 5.13 -18.63 4.16
C ALA A 61 4.32 -17.73 5.09
N LEU A 62 4.86 -17.37 6.26
CA LEU A 62 4.20 -16.48 7.22
C LEU A 62 4.04 -15.07 6.64
N ALA A 63 5.10 -14.51 6.06
CA ALA A 63 5.06 -13.20 5.43
C ALA A 63 4.06 -13.18 4.27
N SER A 64 4.02 -14.24 3.46
CA SER A 64 3.11 -14.35 2.33
C SER A 64 1.65 -14.41 2.76
N LEU A 65 1.37 -15.10 3.87
CA LEU A 65 0.03 -15.16 4.45
C LEU A 65 -0.44 -13.78 4.94
N ILE A 66 0.42 -13.06 5.67
CA ILE A 66 0.06 -11.76 6.28
C ILE A 66 -0.04 -10.66 5.21
N LEU A 67 0.89 -10.67 4.25
CA LEU A 67 1.01 -9.64 3.21
C LEU A 67 0.25 -9.98 1.93
N GLY A 68 -0.47 -11.10 1.88
CA GLY A 68 -1.19 -11.54 0.68
C GLY A 68 -0.27 -11.62 -0.54
N MET A 69 0.94 -12.17 -0.36
CA MET A 69 1.91 -12.35 -1.43
C MET A 69 1.68 -13.70 -2.09
N ASN A 70 1.80 -13.75 -3.42
CA ASN A 70 1.93 -14.99 -4.16
C ASN A 70 3.19 -14.96 -5.03
N ILE A 71 4.28 -15.54 -4.51
CA ILE A 71 5.59 -15.43 -5.11
C ILE A 71 5.65 -16.21 -6.43
N GLY A 72 6.12 -15.54 -7.47
CA GLY A 72 6.12 -16.05 -8.84
C GLY A 72 4.92 -15.57 -9.66
N SER A 73 3.97 -14.84 -9.07
CA SER A 73 2.86 -14.17 -9.77
C SER A 73 3.04 -12.65 -9.81
N LEU A 74 2.17 -11.94 -10.54
CA LEU A 74 2.10 -10.47 -10.47
C LEU A 74 1.92 -9.94 -9.04
N MET A 75 1.35 -10.74 -8.14
CA MET A 75 1.16 -10.41 -6.73
C MET A 75 2.31 -10.87 -5.83
N THR A 76 3.53 -11.00 -6.35
CA THR A 76 4.71 -11.44 -5.56
C THR A 76 4.96 -10.58 -4.34
N LEU A 77 4.73 -9.27 -4.40
CA LEU A 77 4.91 -8.35 -3.26
C LEU A 77 3.65 -8.14 -2.44
N GLY A 78 2.49 -8.63 -2.91
CA GLY A 78 1.20 -8.46 -2.24
C GLY A 78 0.93 -7.01 -1.82
N ILE A 79 0.51 -6.81 -0.57
CA ILE A 79 0.36 -5.48 0.06
C ILE A 79 1.62 -5.02 0.80
N GLY A 80 2.71 -5.78 0.73
CA GLY A 80 3.96 -5.56 1.48
C GLY A 80 4.45 -4.11 1.46
N PRO A 81 4.70 -3.51 0.29
CA PRO A 81 5.23 -2.15 0.21
C PRO A 81 4.35 -1.10 0.92
N ILE A 82 3.02 -1.25 0.86
CA ILE A 82 2.07 -0.33 1.50
C ILE A 82 2.11 -0.47 3.02
N VAL A 83 2.14 -1.70 3.52
CA VAL A 83 2.18 -2.00 4.95
C VAL A 83 3.53 -1.60 5.55
N THR A 84 4.63 -1.95 4.90
CA THR A 84 5.98 -1.62 5.36
C THR A 84 6.20 -0.10 5.43
N ALA A 85 5.77 0.65 4.41
CA ALA A 85 5.83 2.11 4.43
C ALA A 85 5.02 2.70 5.60
N GLY A 86 3.85 2.14 5.89
CA GLY A 86 3.02 2.51 7.03
C GLY A 86 3.74 2.27 8.36
N ILE A 87 4.22 1.04 8.59
CA ILE A 87 4.90 0.64 9.83
C ILE A 87 6.13 1.53 10.10
N VAL A 88 6.95 1.79 9.07
CA VAL A 88 8.13 2.65 9.23
C VAL A 88 7.73 4.05 9.69
N LEU A 89 6.72 4.65 9.05
CA LEU A 89 6.25 5.98 9.43
C LEU A 89 5.56 6.01 10.80
N GLU A 90 4.76 4.99 11.12
CA GLU A 90 4.12 4.83 12.42
C GLU A 90 5.14 4.72 13.54
N VAL A 91 6.23 3.97 13.34
CA VAL A 91 7.33 3.87 14.31
C VAL A 91 8.06 5.20 14.47
N LEU A 92 8.33 5.92 13.37
CA LEU A 92 9.03 7.21 13.43
C LEU A 92 8.20 8.30 14.14
N VAL A 93 6.89 8.35 13.88
CA VAL A 93 5.98 9.31 14.50
C VAL A 93 5.64 8.89 15.93
N GLY A 94 5.29 7.63 16.15
CA GLY A 94 4.93 7.08 17.47
C GLY A 94 6.11 7.05 18.44
N GLY A 95 7.33 6.84 17.94
CA GLY A 95 8.57 6.93 18.71
C GLY A 95 9.04 8.35 19.01
N GLY A 96 8.32 9.39 18.55
CA GLY A 96 8.65 10.80 18.79
C GLY A 96 9.88 11.32 18.03
N LEU A 97 10.49 10.49 17.16
CA LEU A 97 11.60 10.90 16.29
C LEU A 97 11.15 11.97 15.28
N ILE A 98 9.88 11.92 14.90
CA ILE A 98 9.22 12.92 14.07
C ILE A 98 7.99 13.42 14.80
N GLN A 99 7.97 14.71 15.15
CA GLN A 99 6.80 15.34 15.74
C GLN A 99 5.77 15.65 14.66
N MET A 100 4.67 14.89 14.67
CA MET A 100 3.54 15.09 13.78
C MET A 100 2.24 14.88 14.54
N ASP A 101 1.29 15.81 14.36
CA ASP A 101 0.00 15.74 15.02
C ASP A 101 -1.06 15.24 14.04
N LEU A 102 -1.33 13.93 14.06
CA LEU A 102 -2.28 13.29 13.15
C LEU A 102 -3.74 13.73 13.36
N THR A 103 -4.04 14.50 14.42
CA THR A 103 -5.35 15.16 14.59
C THR A 103 -5.51 16.32 13.61
N LYS A 104 -4.42 16.96 13.21
CA LYS A 104 -4.41 18.04 12.23
C LYS A 104 -4.57 17.50 10.81
N SER A 105 -5.50 18.10 10.07
CA SER A 105 -5.76 17.72 8.67
C SER A 105 -4.55 17.90 7.75
N ARG A 106 -3.66 18.87 8.04
CA ARG A 106 -2.43 19.11 7.27
C ARG A 106 -1.44 17.96 7.45
N ASP A 107 -1.14 17.62 8.68
CA ASP A 107 -0.18 16.60 9.05
C ASP A 107 -0.62 15.21 8.55
N ARG A 108 -1.92 14.92 8.64
CA ARG A 108 -2.48 13.71 8.04
C ARG A 108 -2.27 13.63 6.53
N LYS A 109 -2.37 14.75 5.81
CA LYS A 109 -2.09 14.79 4.37
C LYS A 109 -0.61 14.54 4.07
N ILE A 110 0.29 15.11 4.88
CA ILE A 110 1.74 14.90 4.75
C ILE A 110 2.08 13.44 5.02
N PHE A 111 1.53 12.85 6.09
CA PHE A 111 1.70 11.44 6.43
C PHE A 111 1.27 10.52 5.29
N MET A 112 0.04 10.70 4.78
CA MET A 112 -0.48 9.88 3.68
C MET A 112 0.35 10.06 2.39
N GLY A 113 0.80 11.29 2.09
CA GLY A 113 1.65 11.56 0.95
C GLY A 113 3.03 10.89 1.07
N ALA A 114 3.65 10.97 2.25
CA ALA A 114 4.91 10.32 2.53
C ALA A 114 4.79 8.79 2.47
N GLN A 115 3.75 8.21 3.07
CA GLN A 115 3.49 6.76 3.04
C GLN A 115 3.36 6.26 1.61
N ARG A 116 2.60 7.00 0.79
CA ARG A 116 2.41 6.64 -0.61
C ARG A 116 3.71 6.66 -1.42
N THR A 117 4.55 7.65 -1.15
CA THR A 117 5.84 7.79 -1.82
C THR A 117 6.77 6.67 -1.41
N LEU A 118 6.84 6.37 -0.10
CA LEU A 118 7.64 5.27 0.43
C LEU A 118 7.15 3.90 -0.05
N ALA A 119 5.86 3.70 -0.25
CA ALA A 119 5.32 2.43 -0.76
C ALA A 119 5.68 2.15 -2.23
N LEU A 120 6.13 3.17 -2.97
CA LEU A 120 6.55 3.05 -4.36
C LEU A 120 8.08 3.05 -4.55
N LEU A 121 8.82 3.38 -3.49
CA LEU A 121 10.29 3.31 -3.44
C LEU A 121 10.73 1.90 -3.04
#